data_AF-A0A7D9KEZ2-F1
#
_entry.id   AF-A0A7D9KEZ2-F1
#
_cell.length_a   1.000
_cell.length_b   1.000
_cell.length_c   1.000
_cell.angle_alpha   90.00
_cell.angle_beta   90.00
_cell.angle_gamma   90.00
#
_symmetry.space_group_name_H-M   'P 1'
#
loop_
_entity.id
_entity.type
_entity.pdbx_description
1 polymer ?
#
loop_
_entity_poly.entity_id
_entity_poly.type
_entity_poly.pdbx_seq_one_letter_code
_entity_poly.pdbx_strand_id
1 'polypeptide(L)'
;MYEIKTDDVYEDFRRIGEEKDCWDNSDYPKDSPYYSAHNKKVIGKFKDEAEGVPVIEFVGLRSKMYSYVKESGGGGMTAKGVK
;
A
#
# COMPACT_ATOMS: atom_id res chain seq x y z
N MET A 1 -14.02 14.12 -8.32
CA MET A 1 -14.32 13.17 -7.24
C MET A 1 -13.94 11.80 -7.78
N TYR A 2 -12.88 11.21 -7.26
CA TYR A 2 -12.43 9.88 -7.69
C TYR A 2 -12.94 8.89 -6.66
N GLU A 3 -13.91 8.08 -7.03
CA GLU A 3 -14.44 6.99 -6.22
C GLU A 3 -13.97 5.70 -6.88
N ILE A 4 -13.09 4.96 -6.19
CA ILE A 4 -12.59 3.67 -6.65
C ILE A 4 -13.34 2.63 -5.83
N LYS A 5 -14.19 1.83 -6.48
CA LYS A 5 -14.84 0.67 -5.88
C LYS A 5 -14.09 -0.57 -6.33
N THR A 6 -13.57 -1.31 -5.36
CA THR A 6 -12.95 -2.61 -5.59
C THR A 6 -13.40 -3.54 -4.47
N ASP A 7 -13.72 -4.77 -4.82
CA ASP A 7 -14.14 -5.81 -3.86
C ASP A 7 -12.97 -6.21 -2.94
N ASP A 8 -11.76 -6.27 -3.49
CA ASP A 8 -10.55 -6.57 -2.72
C ASP A 8 -9.33 -5.94 -3.42
N VAL A 9 -8.76 -4.89 -2.79
CA VAL A 9 -7.56 -4.20 -3.30
C VAL A 9 -6.37 -5.14 -3.44
N TYR A 10 -6.23 -6.14 -2.57
CA TYR A 10 -5.05 -7.00 -2.53
C TYR A 10 -5.10 -8.10 -3.57
N GLU A 11 -6.28 -8.63 -3.86
CA GLU A 11 -6.50 -9.49 -5.03
C GLU A 11 -6.17 -8.73 -6.32
N ASP A 12 -6.59 -7.47 -6.45
CA ASP A 12 -6.30 -6.66 -7.63
C ASP A 12 -4.79 -6.37 -7.73
N PHE A 13 -4.14 -5.97 -6.63
CA PHE A 13 -2.69 -5.81 -6.57
C PHE A 13 -1.93 -7.10 -6.85
N ARG A 14 -2.44 -8.26 -6.43
CA ARG A 14 -1.85 -9.57 -6.73
C ARG A 14 -2.02 -9.95 -8.19
N ARG A 15 -3.16 -9.60 -8.80
CA ARG A 15 -3.47 -9.88 -10.20
C ARG A 15 -2.67 -8.98 -11.14
N ILE A 16 -2.47 -7.72 -10.78
CA ILE A 16 -1.53 -6.81 -11.45
C ILE A 16 -0.08 -7.24 -11.15
N GLY A 17 0.15 -7.73 -9.93
CA GLY A 17 1.43 -8.19 -9.38
C GLY A 17 1.79 -9.64 -9.72
N GLU A 18 1.26 -10.23 -10.80
CA GLU A 18 1.84 -11.46 -11.37
C GLU A 18 3.34 -11.30 -11.68
N GLU A 19 3.81 -10.05 -11.79
CA GLU A 19 5.19 -9.67 -11.51
C GLU A 19 5.50 -9.76 -10.00
N LYS A 20 5.49 -10.98 -9.44
CA LYS A 20 5.90 -11.25 -8.04
C LYS A 20 7.27 -10.68 -7.69
N ASP A 21 8.10 -10.45 -8.70
CA ASP A 21 9.41 -9.86 -8.56
C ASP A 21 9.33 -8.36 -8.23
N CYS A 22 8.25 -7.66 -8.61
CA CYS A 22 8.18 -6.19 -8.53
C CYS A 22 7.80 -5.67 -7.14
N TRP A 23 7.25 -6.51 -6.25
CA TRP A 23 6.73 -6.11 -4.94
C TRP A 23 7.52 -6.66 -3.76
N ASP A 24 7.81 -5.80 -2.78
CA ASP A 24 8.35 -6.15 -1.47
C ASP A 24 7.21 -6.23 -0.43
N ASN A 25 6.72 -7.45 -0.23
CA ASN A 25 5.69 -7.85 0.73
C ASN A 25 6.28 -8.51 1.99
N SER A 26 7.55 -8.23 2.28
CA SER A 26 8.27 -8.82 3.42
C SER A 26 7.85 -8.26 4.79
N ASP A 27 7.05 -7.18 4.81
CA ASP A 27 6.43 -6.59 6.01
C ASP A 27 5.02 -7.15 6.29
N TYR A 28 4.48 -8.01 5.43
CA TYR A 28 3.17 -8.62 5.69
C TYR A 28 3.24 -9.54 6.92
N PRO A 29 2.12 -9.73 7.64
CA PRO A 29 2.05 -10.75 8.68
C PRO A 29 2.39 -12.11 8.07
N LYS A 30 3.28 -12.87 8.73
CA LYS A 30 3.78 -14.19 8.25
C LYS A 30 2.67 -15.23 8.01
N ASP A 31 1.52 -15.02 8.64
CA ASP A 31 0.32 -15.85 8.48
C ASP A 31 -0.45 -15.55 7.19
N SER A 32 -0.13 -14.44 6.53
CA SER A 32 -0.79 -14.01 5.31
C SER A 32 -0.32 -14.82 4.10
N PRO A 33 -1.23 -15.28 3.22
CA PRO A 33 -0.86 -15.92 1.95
C PRO A 33 -0.09 -14.97 1.01
N TYR A 34 -0.06 -13.67 1.31
CA TYR A 34 0.65 -12.64 0.56
C TYR A 34 2.04 -12.34 1.12
N TYR A 35 2.48 -12.98 2.21
CA TYR A 35 3.84 -12.80 2.74
C TYR A 35 4.89 -13.42 1.81
N SER A 36 5.88 -12.63 1.39
CA SER A 36 7.09 -13.16 0.77
C SER A 36 8.31 -12.35 1.22
N ALA A 37 9.32 -13.07 1.72
CA ALA A 37 10.59 -12.47 2.11
C ALA A 37 11.55 -12.30 0.91
N HIS A 38 11.14 -12.69 -0.30
CA HIS A 38 12.02 -12.79 -1.47
C HIS A 38 12.60 -11.44 -1.90
N ASN A 39 11.82 -10.36 -1.83
CA ASN A 39 12.21 -9.03 -2.30
C ASN A 39 12.58 -8.05 -1.17
N LYS A 40 12.85 -8.57 0.03
CA LYS A 40 13.14 -7.76 1.22
C LYS A 40 14.31 -6.82 0.99
N LYS A 41 14.02 -5.50 0.95
CA LYS A 41 14.99 -4.42 0.71
C LYS A 41 15.68 -4.45 -0.66
N VAL A 42 15.06 -5.02 -1.68
CA VAL A 42 15.57 -4.93 -3.06
C VAL A 42 15.28 -3.54 -3.63
N ILE A 43 16.31 -2.85 -4.10
CA ILE A 43 16.19 -1.51 -4.72
C ILE A 43 15.40 -1.62 -6.02
N GLY A 44 14.44 -0.70 -6.22
CA GLY A 44 13.60 -0.64 -7.41
C GLY A 44 12.31 -1.46 -7.32
N LYS A 45 12.03 -2.08 -6.16
CA LYS A 45 10.79 -2.80 -5.91
C LYS A 45 9.78 -1.92 -5.17
N PHE A 46 8.50 -2.09 -5.49
CA PHE A 46 7.41 -1.39 -4.82
C PHE A 46 7.18 -2.00 -3.45
N LYS A 47 7.33 -1.18 -2.40
CA LYS A 47 7.00 -1.57 -1.04
C LYS A 47 5.57 -1.15 -0.74
N ASP A 48 4.81 -2.06 -0.15
CA ASP A 48 3.53 -1.72 0.46
C ASP A 48 3.77 -1.04 1.82
N GLU A 49 3.45 0.25 1.93
CA GLU A 49 3.52 1.00 3.20
C GLU A 49 2.33 0.70 4.13
N ALA A 50 1.29 0.03 3.62
CA ALA A 50 0.10 -0.26 4.38
C ALA A 50 0.19 -1.56 5.20
N GLU A 51 1.29 -2.31 5.07
CA GLU A 51 1.56 -3.56 5.80
C GLU A 51 0.45 -4.63 5.62
N GLY A 52 -0.21 -4.62 4.46
CA GLY A 52 -1.35 -5.50 4.21
C GLY A 52 -2.66 -5.09 4.87
N VAL A 53 -2.75 -3.86 5.40
CA VAL A 53 -4.03 -3.27 5.86
C VAL A 53 -4.61 -2.33 4.79
N PRO A 54 -5.83 -2.61 4.29
CA PRO A 54 -6.36 -1.86 3.16
C PRO A 54 -6.61 -0.40 3.52
N VAL A 55 -6.28 0.51 2.61
CA VAL A 55 -6.56 1.94 2.75
C VAL A 55 -8.01 2.18 2.35
N ILE A 56 -8.86 2.50 3.32
CA ILE A 56 -10.30 2.71 3.12
C ILE A 56 -10.62 4.11 2.60
N GLU A 57 -9.82 5.09 2.99
CA GLU A 57 -10.02 6.49 2.63
C GLU A 57 -8.68 7.14 2.31
N PHE A 58 -8.62 7.84 1.19
CA PHE A 58 -7.46 8.60 0.77
C PHE A 58 -7.89 9.99 0.31
N VAL A 59 -7.23 11.02 0.83
CA VAL A 59 -7.38 12.41 0.38
C VAL A 59 -6.03 12.95 -0.05
N GLY A 60 -5.91 13.27 -1.33
CA GLY A 60 -4.75 13.92 -1.92
C GLY A 60 -5.04 15.40 -2.19
N LEU A 61 -4.40 16.30 -1.45
CA LEU A 61 -4.57 17.74 -1.60
C LEU A 61 -3.58 18.35 -2.60
N ARG A 62 -2.31 17.91 -2.56
CA ARG A 62 -1.23 18.42 -3.41
C ARG A 62 -0.11 17.39 -3.53
N SER A 63 0.83 17.57 -4.46
CA SER A 63 2.05 16.77 -4.50
C SER A 63 2.72 16.74 -3.13
N LYS A 64 2.88 15.54 -2.57
CA LYS A 64 3.43 15.27 -1.22
C LYS A 64 2.58 15.83 -0.06
N MET A 65 1.30 16.10 -0.30
CA MET A 65 0.32 16.44 0.71
C MET A 65 -0.89 15.53 0.58
N TYR A 66 -0.95 14.52 1.44
CA TYR A 66 -2.01 13.54 1.45
C TYR A 66 -2.26 13.03 2.87
N SER A 67 -3.49 12.58 3.10
CA SER A 67 -3.87 11.85 4.30
C SER A 67 -4.60 10.59 3.88
N TYR A 68 -4.40 9.52 4.63
CA TYR A 68 -5.09 8.27 4.38
C TYR A 68 -5.41 7.54 5.68
N VAL A 69 -6.46 6.73 5.63
CA VAL A 69 -6.94 5.93 6.75
C VAL A 69 -6.92 4.47 6.31
N LYS A 70 -6.29 3.62 7.11
CA LYS A 70 -6.31 2.17 6.91
C LYS A 70 -7.47 1.56 7.69
N GLU A 71 -7.96 0.41 7.25
CA GLU A 71 -9.06 -0.33 7.88
C GLU A 71 -8.77 -0.66 9.37
N SER A 72 -7.52 -0.93 9.71
CA SER A 72 -7.09 -1.16 11.10
C SER A 72 -7.19 0.09 12.00
N GLY A 73 -7.69 1.23 11.50
CA GLY A 73 -7.82 2.49 12.24
C GLY A 73 -6.52 3.31 12.32
N GLY A 74 -5.39 2.75 11.90
CA GLY A 74 -4.12 3.47 11.79
C GLY A 74 -4.03 4.23 10.46
N GLY A 75 -3.95 5.55 10.50
CA GLY A 75 -3.78 6.41 9.33
C GLY A 75 -2.40 7.07 9.26
N GLY A 76 -2.09 7.66 8.11
CA GLY A 76 -0.89 8.46 7.90
C GLY A 76 -1.24 9.79 7.25
N MET A 77 -0.68 10.88 7.78
CA MET A 77 -0.74 12.20 7.15
C MET A 77 0.66 12.67 6.79
N THR A 78 0.86 13.02 5.52
CA THR A 78 2.12 13.57 5.02
C THR A 78 1.84 14.93 4.45
N ALA A 79 2.54 15.95 4.94
CA ALA A 79 2.55 17.28 4.36
C ALA A 79 4.00 17.74 4.23
N LYS A 80 4.61 17.54 3.07
CA LYS A 80 5.97 18.02 2.78
C LYS A 80 5.92 19.19 1.80
N GLY A 81 6.70 20.24 2.08
CA GLY A 81 6.78 21.44 1.26
C GLY A 81 5.79 22.55 1.63
N VAL A 82 5.14 22.45 2.79
CA VAL A 82 4.42 23.57 3.39
C VAL A 82 5.46 24.41 4.14
N LYS A 83 5.61 25.66 3.73
CA LYS A 83 6.42 26.68 4.40
C LYS A 83 5.52 27.85 4.72
#